data_AF-A0A381UHQ0-F1
#
_entry.id   AF-A0A381UHQ0-F1
#
_cell.length_a   1.000
_cell.length_b   1.000
_cell.length_c   1.000
_cell.angle_alpha   90.00
_cell.angle_beta   90.00
_cell.angle_gamma   90.00
#
_symmetry.space_group_name_H-M   'P 1'
#
loop_
_entity.id
_entity.type
_entity.pdbx_description
1 polymer ?
#
loop_
_entity_poly.entity_id
_entity_poly.type
_entity_poly.pdbx_seq_one_letter_code
_entity_poly.pdbx_strand_id
1 'polypeptide(L)'
;MEIPYTVEARPDTGLYNAKMGIWLFLASEVMLFGALFSTYVILRTGNPDWVQHPMNVSLATLNTMILITSSVTVIMSWASLRLKDFAKFRIYFLSTLLLAGGFMVVKGIEYNQEFSQGLFPWSDNYMGIYFTLTGLHGLHVVGGMVVIAYLLGPGAKMWETAPEQYVNRIESVGLYWHFVDLVWIFLFPSLYLL
;
A
#
# COMPACT_ATOMS: atom_id res chain seq x y z
N MET A 1 17.65 9.10 -26.75
CA MET A 1 18.65 9.15 -25.67
C MET A 1 18.36 7.96 -24.78
N GLU A 2 19.19 6.92 -24.86
CA GLU A 2 19.05 5.76 -23.97
C GLU A 2 19.61 6.15 -22.60
N ILE A 3 18.81 5.98 -21.56
CA ILE A 3 19.22 6.29 -20.18
C ILE A 3 19.99 5.05 -19.67
N PRO A 4 21.25 5.19 -19.24
CA PRO A 4 22.04 4.04 -18.79
C PRO A 4 21.46 3.41 -17.51
N TYR A 5 21.62 2.09 -17.37
CA TYR A 5 21.24 1.27 -16.21
C TYR A 5 19.73 1.25 -15.87
N THR A 6 18.86 1.40 -16.88
CA THR A 6 17.41 1.21 -16.72
C THR A 6 16.97 -0.25 -16.75
N VAL A 7 17.75 -1.10 -17.41
CA VAL A 7 17.50 -2.54 -17.57
C VAL A 7 18.71 -3.33 -17.09
N GLU A 8 19.90 -2.91 -17.51
CA GLU A 8 21.16 -3.51 -17.06
C GLU A 8 21.48 -3.13 -15.60
N ALA A 9 21.95 -4.13 -14.85
CA ALA A 9 22.45 -3.95 -13.50
C ALA A 9 23.76 -3.14 -13.52
N ARG A 10 23.93 -2.25 -12.55
CA ARG A 10 25.21 -1.56 -12.41
C ARG A 10 26.31 -2.50 -11.91
N PRO A 11 27.57 -2.33 -12.33
CA PRO A 11 28.68 -3.18 -11.89
C PRO A 11 29.00 -3.08 -10.39
N ASP A 12 28.71 -1.94 -9.77
CA ASP A 12 29.01 -1.63 -8.37
C ASP A 12 28.00 -2.24 -7.39
N THR A 13 26.72 -2.19 -7.73
CA THR A 13 25.60 -2.55 -6.85
C THR A 13 24.88 -3.83 -7.28
N GLY A 14 25.09 -4.30 -8.51
CA GLY A 14 24.37 -5.44 -9.08
C GLY A 14 22.87 -5.18 -9.29
N LEU A 15 22.42 -3.93 -9.20
CA LEU A 15 21.02 -3.53 -9.29
C LEU A 15 20.82 -2.46 -10.37
N TYR A 16 19.63 -2.42 -10.96
CA TYR A 16 19.24 -1.36 -11.90
C TYR A 16 18.71 -0.13 -11.14
N ASN A 17 18.77 1.05 -11.77
CA ASN A 17 18.51 2.34 -11.10
C ASN A 17 17.13 2.39 -10.42
N ALA A 18 16.08 1.87 -11.07
CA ALA A 18 14.72 1.89 -10.50
C ALA A 18 14.61 1.01 -9.24
N LYS A 19 15.33 -0.12 -9.15
CA LYS A 19 15.33 -0.99 -7.97
C LYS A 19 16.00 -0.32 -6.78
N MET A 20 17.12 0.38 -7.01
CA MET A 20 17.76 1.18 -5.98
C MET A 20 16.85 2.32 -5.51
N GLY A 21 16.22 3.02 -6.45
CA GLY A 21 15.30 4.11 -6.15
C GLY A 21 14.11 3.68 -5.30
N ILE A 22 13.47 2.55 -5.64
CA ILE A 22 12.32 2.06 -4.86
C ILE A 22 12.73 1.63 -3.46
N TRP A 23 13.87 0.95 -3.27
CA TRP A 23 14.34 0.58 -1.94
C TRP A 23 14.65 1.79 -1.05
N LEU A 24 15.25 2.83 -1.62
CA LEU A 24 15.51 4.08 -0.89
C LEU A 24 14.19 4.77 -0.48
N PHE A 25 13.22 4.81 -1.39
CA PHE A 25 11.88 5.34 -1.12
C PHE A 25 11.16 4.52 -0.03
N LEU A 26 11.21 3.19 -0.10
CA LEU A 26 10.63 2.33 0.93
C LEU A 26 11.29 2.55 2.30
N ALA A 27 12.60 2.75 2.34
CA ALA A 27 13.30 3.06 3.58
C ALA A 27 12.83 4.40 4.18
N SER A 28 12.57 5.43 3.37
CA SER A 28 11.99 6.69 3.90
C SER A 28 10.57 6.50 4.43
N GLU A 29 9.76 5.67 3.77
CA GLU A 29 8.40 5.37 4.24
C GLU A 29 8.38 4.58 5.55
N VAL A 30 9.32 3.64 5.74
CA VAL A 30 9.50 2.96 7.03
C VAL A 30 9.77 3.97 8.15
N MET A 31 10.60 4.98 7.90
CA MET A 31 10.89 6.03 8.89
C MET A 31 9.67 6.91 9.17
N LEU A 32 8.90 7.27 8.12
CA LEU A 32 7.68 8.07 8.24
C LEU A 32 6.63 7.37 9.11
N PHE A 33 6.26 6.13 8.75
CA PHE A 33 5.31 5.34 9.54
C PHE A 33 5.87 4.99 10.91
N GLY A 34 7.18 4.68 11.01
CA GLY A 34 7.86 4.39 12.27
C GLY A 34 7.75 5.54 13.28
N ALA A 35 7.89 6.79 12.83
CA ALA A 35 7.70 7.97 13.68
C ALA A 35 6.24 8.11 14.16
N LEU A 36 5.26 7.85 13.30
CA LEU A 36 3.83 7.92 13.65
C LEU A 36 3.43 6.79 14.63
N PHE A 37 3.90 5.57 14.41
CA PHE A 37 3.72 4.46 15.35
C PHE A 37 4.37 4.75 16.72
N SER A 38 5.57 5.33 16.72
CA SER A 38 6.24 5.73 17.97
C SER A 38 5.43 6.79 18.71
N THR A 39 4.86 7.74 17.97
CA THR A 39 3.96 8.76 18.53
C THR A 39 2.72 8.12 19.16
N TYR A 40 2.08 7.16 18.49
CA TYR A 40 0.96 6.40 19.04
C TYR A 40 1.32 5.71 20.37
N VAL A 41 2.45 5.00 20.41
CA VAL A 41 2.91 4.30 21.63
C VAL A 41 3.16 5.27 22.79
N ILE A 42 3.77 6.42 22.51
CA ILE A 42 4.05 7.45 23.53
C ILE A 42 2.74 8.06 24.04
N LEU A 43 1.82 8.44 23.16
CA LEU A 43 0.52 9.00 23.54
C LEU A 43 -0.30 8.02 24.37
N ARG A 44 -0.26 6.74 24.02
CA ARG A 44 -0.97 5.68 24.72
C ARG A 44 -0.39 5.39 26.10
N THR A 45 0.93 5.27 26.22
CA THR A 45 1.58 4.95 27.50
C THR A 45 1.65 6.16 28.43
N GLY A 46 1.64 7.38 27.88
CA GLY A 46 1.67 8.62 28.63
C GLY A 46 0.30 9.11 29.14
N ASN A 47 -0.81 8.49 28.72
CA ASN A 47 -2.15 8.89 29.14
C ASN A 47 -2.85 7.76 29.93
N PRO A 48 -2.99 7.91 31.27
CA PRO A 48 -3.68 6.95 32.12
C PRO A 48 -5.17 6.75 31.76
N ASP A 49 -5.82 7.80 31.26
CA ASP A 49 -7.25 7.81 30.88
C ASP A 49 -7.39 7.65 29.36
N TRP A 50 -6.73 6.64 28.79
CA TRP A 50 -6.79 6.36 27.36
C TRP A 50 -8.19 5.89 26.93
N VAL A 51 -8.95 6.80 26.33
CA VAL A 51 -10.28 6.49 25.78
C VAL A 51 -10.11 5.85 24.40
N GLN A 52 -10.30 4.53 24.35
CA GLN A 52 -10.39 3.79 23.09
C GLN A 52 -11.87 3.58 22.73
N HIS A 53 -12.24 4.01 21.53
CA HIS A 53 -13.59 3.81 21.03
C HIS A 53 -13.74 2.40 20.44
N PRO A 54 -14.89 1.72 20.63
CA PRO A 54 -15.10 0.37 20.11
C PRO A 54 -15.19 0.42 18.57
N MET A 55 -14.11 0.04 17.91
CA MET A 55 -14.04 -0.02 16.45
C MET A 55 -14.61 -1.33 15.91
N ASN A 56 -15.07 -1.34 14.66
CA ASN A 56 -15.65 -2.54 14.04
C ASN A 56 -14.55 -3.50 13.58
N VAL A 57 -14.12 -4.39 14.47
CA VAL A 57 -13.09 -5.39 14.21
C VAL A 57 -13.43 -6.30 13.03
N SER A 58 -14.71 -6.60 12.79
CA SER A 58 -15.13 -7.45 11.67
C SER A 58 -14.90 -6.79 10.32
N LEU A 59 -15.25 -5.50 10.17
CA LEU A 59 -14.97 -4.73 8.95
C LEU A 59 -13.47 -4.55 8.73
N ALA A 60 -12.73 -4.29 9.80
CA ALA A 60 -11.28 -4.17 9.74
C ALA A 60 -10.60 -5.51 9.38
N THR A 61 -11.09 -6.64 9.88
CA THR A 61 -10.61 -7.98 9.51
C THR A 61 -10.89 -8.29 8.04
N LEU A 62 -12.09 -7.94 7.55
CA LEU A 62 -12.43 -8.08 6.14
C LEU A 62 -11.47 -7.27 5.26
N ASN A 63 -11.16 -6.03 5.64
CA ASN A 63 -10.18 -5.19 4.95
C ASN A 63 -8.79 -5.83 4.90
N THR A 64 -8.33 -6.38 6.01
CA THR A 64 -7.04 -7.09 6.08
C THR A 64 -7.02 -8.30 5.15
N MET A 65 -8.10 -9.08 5.10
CA MET A 65 -8.22 -10.20 4.16
C MET A 65 -8.20 -9.75 2.69
N ILE A 66 -8.87 -8.64 2.37
CA ILE A 66 -8.87 -8.05 1.04
C ILE A 66 -7.45 -7.64 0.64
N LEU A 67 -6.71 -6.94 1.51
CA LEU A 67 -5.36 -6.49 1.21
C LEU A 67 -4.37 -7.65 1.05
N ILE A 68 -4.40 -8.64 1.95
CA ILE A 68 -3.53 -9.83 1.84
C ILE A 68 -3.80 -10.55 0.51
N THR A 69 -5.07 -10.70 0.13
CA THR A 69 -5.45 -11.30 -1.15
C THR A 69 -4.93 -10.45 -2.32
N SER A 70 -5.01 -9.12 -2.21
CA SER A 70 -4.48 -8.20 -3.23
C SER A 70 -2.97 -8.35 -3.41
N SER A 71 -2.22 -8.52 -2.31
CA SER A 71 -0.78 -8.80 -2.33
C SER A 71 -0.45 -10.03 -3.18
N VAL A 72 -1.18 -11.13 -2.96
CA VAL A 72 -0.97 -12.36 -3.73
C VAL A 72 -1.22 -12.13 -5.21
N THR A 73 -2.28 -11.40 -5.56
CA THR A 73 -2.58 -11.09 -6.98
C THR A 73 -1.47 -10.28 -7.66
N VAL A 74 -0.78 -9.38 -6.95
CA VAL A 74 0.34 -8.62 -7.50
C VAL A 74 1.53 -9.52 -7.84
N ILE A 75 1.91 -10.45 -6.96
CA ILE A 75 3.00 -11.42 -7.24
C ILE A 75 2.64 -12.28 -8.44
N MET A 76 1.40 -12.76 -8.50
CA MET A 76 0.90 -13.57 -9.61
C MET A 76 0.90 -12.79 -10.93
N SER A 77 0.63 -11.48 -10.88
CA SER A 77 0.70 -10.61 -12.06
C SER A 77 2.13 -10.49 -12.59
N TRP A 78 3.11 -10.28 -11.70
CA TRP A 78 4.53 -10.22 -12.05
C TRP A 78 5.04 -11.57 -12.58
N ALA A 79 4.69 -12.67 -11.92
CA ALA A 79 5.05 -14.01 -12.37
C ALA A 79 4.48 -14.31 -13.77
N SER A 80 3.24 -13.89 -14.05
CA SER A 80 2.61 -14.05 -15.36
C SER A 80 3.35 -13.27 -16.45
N LEU A 81 3.83 -12.07 -16.17
CA LEU A 81 4.68 -11.30 -17.10
C LEU A 81 6.01 -12.01 -17.37
N ARG A 82 6.64 -12.62 -16.36
CA ARG A 82 7.88 -13.40 -16.54
C ARG A 82 7.66 -14.64 -17.43
N LEU A 83 6.47 -15.23 -17.37
CA LEU A 83 6.03 -16.32 -18.25
C LEU A 83 5.54 -15.83 -19.62
N LYS A 84 5.64 -14.53 -19.93
CA LYS A 84 5.14 -13.89 -21.15
C LYS A 84 3.63 -14.05 -21.38
N ASP A 85 2.87 -14.35 -20.34
CA ASP A 85 1.41 -14.47 -20.37
C ASP A 85 0.76 -13.13 -19.98
N PHE A 86 0.64 -12.25 -20.98
CA PHE A 86 0.13 -10.89 -20.77
C PHE A 86 -1.38 -10.86 -20.44
N ALA A 87 -2.14 -11.85 -20.89
CA ALA A 87 -3.56 -11.96 -20.60
C ALA A 87 -3.78 -12.22 -19.10
N LYS A 88 -3.05 -13.19 -18.52
CA LYS A 88 -3.10 -13.45 -17.07
C LYS A 88 -2.58 -12.29 -16.25
N PHE A 89 -1.51 -11.63 -16.70
CA PHE A 89 -1.04 -10.39 -16.06
C PHE A 89 -2.17 -9.37 -15.91
N ARG A 90 -2.90 -9.06 -16.99
CA ARG A 90 -4.01 -8.10 -16.96
C ARG A 90 -5.11 -8.51 -15.98
N ILE A 91 -5.46 -9.79 -15.95
CA ILE A 91 -6.49 -10.30 -15.04
C ILE A 91 -6.05 -10.08 -13.59
N TYR A 92 -4.87 -10.57 -13.21
CA TYR A 92 -4.39 -10.46 -11.83
C TYR A 92 -4.20 -9.01 -11.39
N PHE A 93 -3.62 -8.18 -12.26
CA PHE A 93 -3.32 -6.79 -11.93
C PHE A 93 -4.60 -5.93 -11.87
N LEU A 94 -5.62 -6.25 -12.68
CA LEU A 94 -6.96 -5.66 -12.55
C LEU A 94 -7.66 -6.14 -11.27
N SER A 95 -7.53 -7.43 -10.91
CA SER A 95 -8.04 -7.94 -9.64
C SER A 95 -7.45 -7.20 -8.45
N THR A 96 -6.14 -6.90 -8.45
CA THR A 96 -5.51 -6.06 -7.43
C THR A 96 -6.20 -4.70 -7.32
N LEU A 97 -6.42 -4.03 -8.46
CA LEU A 97 -7.05 -2.70 -8.48
C LEU A 97 -8.48 -2.73 -7.92
N LEU A 98 -9.25 -3.77 -8.25
CA LEU A 98 -10.61 -3.95 -7.73
C LEU A 98 -10.63 -4.25 -6.23
N LEU A 99 -9.72 -5.11 -5.74
CA LEU A 99 -9.58 -5.40 -4.32
C LEU A 99 -9.18 -4.14 -3.54
N ALA A 100 -8.24 -3.35 -4.06
CA ALA A 100 -7.86 -2.06 -3.50
C ALA A 100 -9.05 -1.08 -3.43
N GLY A 101 -9.86 -1.03 -4.49
CA GLY A 101 -11.11 -0.26 -4.49
C GLY A 101 -12.08 -0.74 -3.41
N GLY A 102 -12.22 -2.06 -3.24
CA GLY A 102 -13.02 -2.66 -2.17
C GLY A 102 -12.55 -2.24 -0.77
N PHE A 103 -11.24 -2.27 -0.53
CA PHE A 103 -10.65 -1.77 0.71
C PHE A 103 -11.02 -0.31 0.97
N MET A 104 -10.88 0.56 -0.03
CA MET A 104 -11.22 1.98 0.09
C MET A 104 -12.72 2.21 0.36
N VAL A 105 -13.61 1.40 -0.23
CA VAL A 105 -15.05 1.49 0.00
C VAL A 105 -15.39 1.09 1.43
N VAL A 106 -14.88 -0.05 1.91
CA VAL A 106 -15.14 -0.51 3.29
C VAL A 106 -14.59 0.50 4.30
N LYS A 107 -13.41 1.08 4.04
CA LYS A 107 -12.87 2.17 4.86
C LYS A 107 -13.70 3.44 4.83
N GLY A 108 -14.23 3.82 3.67
CA GLY A 108 -15.16 4.94 3.57
C GLY A 108 -16.43 4.73 4.40
N ILE A 109 -16.95 3.50 4.43
CA ILE A 109 -18.12 3.14 5.26
C ILE A 109 -17.77 3.25 6.76
N GLU A 110 -16.61 2.75 7.16
CA GLU A 110 -16.14 2.82 8.55
C GLU A 110 -15.99 4.28 9.02
N TYR A 111 -15.34 5.14 8.24
CA TYR A 111 -15.23 6.57 8.55
C TYR A 111 -16.60 7.25 8.64
N ASN A 112 -17.54 6.87 7.75
CA ASN A 112 -18.89 7.43 7.80
C ASN A 112 -19.61 7.02 9.10
N GLN A 113 -19.43 5.78 9.56
CA GLN A 113 -19.98 5.31 10.83
C GLN A 113 -19.38 6.08 12.02
N GLU A 114 -18.06 6.28 12.05
CA GLU A 114 -17.37 7.05 13.09
C GLU A 114 -17.86 8.50 13.13
N PHE A 115 -17.93 9.17 11.98
CA PHE A 115 -18.44 10.54 11.90
C PHE A 115 -19.91 10.65 12.32
N SER A 116 -20.73 9.63 12.02
CA SER A 116 -22.13 9.60 12.46
C SER A 116 -22.29 9.49 13.98
N GLN A 117 -21.28 8.92 14.66
CA GLN A 117 -21.21 8.83 16.12
C GLN A 117 -20.57 10.08 16.76
N GLY A 118 -20.21 11.08 15.96
CA GLY A 118 -19.54 12.30 16.42
C GLY A 118 -18.04 12.11 16.70
N LEU A 119 -17.44 11.02 16.23
CA LEU A 119 -16.01 10.74 16.37
C LEU A 119 -15.24 11.41 15.23
N PHE A 120 -14.77 12.62 15.48
CA PHE A 120 -13.94 13.40 14.56
C PHE A 120 -12.45 13.37 14.92
N PRO A 121 -11.53 13.72 14.00
CA PRO A 121 -10.10 13.75 14.25
C PRO A 121 -9.66 14.69 15.39
N TRP A 122 -10.49 15.66 15.76
CA TRP A 122 -10.23 16.62 16.84
C TRP A 122 -10.95 16.27 18.15
N SER A 123 -11.61 15.12 18.23
CA SER A 123 -12.40 14.74 19.42
C SER A 123 -11.51 14.38 20.60
N ASP A 124 -10.47 13.58 20.33
CA ASP A 124 -9.50 13.14 21.32
C ASP A 124 -8.19 12.74 20.62
N ASN A 125 -7.15 12.51 21.42
CA ASN A 125 -5.83 12.14 20.92
C ASN A 125 -5.81 10.79 20.17
N TYR A 126 -6.68 9.84 20.56
CA TYR A 126 -6.77 8.53 19.90
C TYR A 126 -7.37 8.67 18.50
N MET A 127 -8.46 9.40 18.33
CA MET A 127 -9.06 9.72 17.04
C MET A 127 -8.10 10.51 16.16
N GLY A 128 -7.39 11.50 16.71
CA GLY A 128 -6.40 12.28 15.96
C GLY A 128 -5.29 11.41 15.37
N ILE A 129 -4.67 10.54 16.17
CA ILE A 129 -3.60 9.64 15.67
C ILE A 129 -4.16 8.52 14.79
N TYR A 130 -5.36 8.00 15.10
CA TYR A 130 -6.07 7.01 14.29
C TYR A 130 -6.27 7.53 12.87
N PHE A 131 -6.97 8.66 12.69
CA PHE A 131 -7.24 9.24 11.36
C PHE A 131 -5.97 9.65 10.63
N THR A 132 -4.92 10.06 11.34
CA THR A 132 -3.62 10.39 10.73
C THR A 132 -2.96 9.14 10.16
N LEU A 133 -2.87 8.05 10.94
CA LEU A 133 -2.25 6.80 10.50
C LEU A 133 -3.04 6.13 9.37
N THR A 134 -4.34 5.96 9.55
CA THR A 134 -5.22 5.29 8.58
C THR A 134 -5.45 6.15 7.35
N GLY A 135 -5.55 7.48 7.49
CA GLY A 135 -5.67 8.42 6.39
C GLY A 135 -4.40 8.48 5.54
N LEU A 136 -3.22 8.59 6.16
CA LEU A 136 -1.95 8.54 5.43
C LEU A 136 -1.79 7.21 4.69
N HIS A 137 -2.10 6.09 5.35
CA HIS A 137 -2.10 4.79 4.69
C HIS A 137 -3.08 4.73 3.50
N GLY A 138 -4.31 5.23 3.67
CA GLY A 138 -5.29 5.32 2.58
C GLY A 138 -4.78 6.15 1.38
N LEU A 139 -4.07 7.25 1.64
CA LEU A 139 -3.42 8.03 0.58
C LEU A 139 -2.35 7.22 -0.18
N HIS A 140 -1.59 6.38 0.52
CA HIS A 140 -0.62 5.47 -0.12
C HIS A 140 -1.32 4.42 -0.99
N VAL A 141 -2.41 3.81 -0.50
CA VAL A 141 -3.21 2.86 -1.28
C VAL A 141 -3.72 3.54 -2.56
N VAL A 142 -4.30 4.74 -2.44
CA VAL A 142 -4.78 5.50 -3.61
C VAL A 142 -3.64 5.85 -4.57
N GLY A 143 -2.48 6.27 -4.05
CA GLY A 143 -1.29 6.54 -4.86
C GLY A 143 -0.85 5.32 -5.67
N GLY A 144 -0.79 4.15 -5.03
CA GLY A 144 -0.50 2.90 -5.72
C GLY A 144 -1.59 2.51 -6.73
N MET A 145 -2.87 2.71 -6.44
CA MET A 145 -3.98 2.45 -7.37
C MET A 145 -3.83 3.27 -8.64
N VAL A 146 -3.46 4.55 -8.52
CA VAL A 146 -3.20 5.43 -9.67
C VAL A 146 -2.07 4.88 -10.53
N VAL A 147 -0.96 4.44 -9.91
CA VAL A 147 0.18 3.86 -10.64
C VAL A 147 -0.20 2.54 -11.32
N ILE A 148 -0.95 1.66 -10.63
CA ILE A 148 -1.45 0.40 -11.20
C ILE A 148 -2.37 0.68 -12.39
N ALA A 149 -3.33 1.60 -12.25
CA ALA A 149 -4.23 1.99 -13.33
C ALA A 149 -3.47 2.58 -14.53
N TYR A 150 -2.44 3.39 -14.28
CA TYR A 150 -1.57 3.92 -15.33
C TYR A 150 -0.83 2.81 -16.09
N LEU A 151 -0.29 1.81 -15.39
CA LEU A 151 0.43 0.69 -16.01
C LEU A 151 -0.52 -0.27 -16.73
N LEU A 152 -1.75 -0.47 -16.26
CA LEU A 152 -2.79 -1.22 -16.95
C LEU A 152 -3.29 -0.53 -18.23
N GLY A 153 -3.41 0.79 -18.21
CA GLY A 153 -3.94 1.58 -19.31
C GLY A 153 -2.85 2.08 -20.27
N PRO A 154 -2.45 3.36 -20.20
CA PRO A 154 -1.50 3.96 -21.14
C PRO A 154 -0.10 3.32 -21.10
N GLY A 155 0.35 2.87 -19.93
CA GLY A 155 1.65 2.23 -19.73
C GLY A 155 1.77 0.85 -20.37
N ALA A 156 0.64 0.18 -20.65
CA ALA A 156 0.64 -1.17 -21.21
C ALA A 156 1.30 -1.25 -22.60
N LYS A 157 1.32 -0.14 -23.36
CA LYS A 157 2.01 -0.07 -24.67
C LYS A 157 3.51 -0.36 -24.56
N MET A 158 4.12 -0.11 -23.40
CA MET A 158 5.54 -0.37 -23.15
C MET A 158 5.88 -1.87 -23.18
N TRP A 159 4.89 -2.75 -23.00
CA TRP A 159 5.10 -4.20 -23.15
C TRP A 159 5.56 -4.58 -24.56
N GLU A 160 5.07 -3.88 -25.60
CA GLU A 160 5.42 -4.17 -26.99
C GLU A 160 6.76 -3.53 -27.38
N THR A 161 7.09 -2.36 -26.84
CA THR A 161 8.31 -1.62 -27.21
C THR A 161 9.53 -1.96 -26.35
N ALA A 162 9.33 -2.24 -25.05
CA ALA A 162 10.40 -2.45 -24.07
C ALA A 162 9.94 -3.42 -22.94
N PRO A 163 9.75 -4.71 -23.25
CA PRO A 163 9.16 -5.68 -22.32
C PRO A 163 9.94 -5.84 -21.01
N GLU A 164 11.27 -5.88 -21.05
CA GLU A 164 12.07 -6.02 -19.82
C GLU A 164 11.97 -4.80 -18.90
N GLN A 165 11.99 -3.59 -19.48
CA GLN A 165 11.82 -2.36 -18.71
C GLN A 165 10.42 -2.32 -18.07
N TYR A 166 9.40 -2.78 -18.79
CA TYR A 166 8.04 -2.88 -18.25
C TYR A 166 7.95 -3.86 -17.08
N VAL A 167 8.58 -5.05 -17.19
CA VAL A 167 8.65 -6.04 -16.10
C VAL A 167 9.34 -5.45 -14.86
N ASN A 168 10.45 -4.74 -15.04
CA ASN A 168 11.17 -4.09 -13.93
C ASN A 168 10.33 -3.00 -13.23
N ARG A 169 9.52 -2.25 -13.99
CA ARG A 169 8.57 -1.28 -13.42
C ARG A 169 7.50 -1.98 -12.60
N ILE A 170 6.92 -3.07 -13.11
CA ILE A 170 5.89 -3.84 -12.39
C ILE A 170 6.47 -4.49 -11.13
N GLU A 171 7.72 -4.97 -11.17
CA GLU A 171 8.42 -5.44 -9.96
C GLU A 171 8.52 -4.31 -8.91
N SER A 172 8.91 -3.10 -9.32
CA SER A 172 9.04 -1.94 -8.42
C SER A 172 7.68 -1.53 -7.83
N VAL A 173 6.61 -1.54 -8.63
CA VAL A 173 5.24 -1.30 -8.14
C VAL A 173 4.80 -2.41 -7.19
N GLY A 174 5.18 -3.65 -7.47
CA GLY A 174 4.89 -4.78 -6.58
C GLY A 174 5.56 -4.62 -5.22
N LEU A 175 6.84 -4.24 -5.18
CA LEU A 175 7.55 -3.94 -3.93
C LEU A 175 6.86 -2.84 -3.12
N TYR A 176 6.40 -1.77 -3.79
CA TYR A 176 5.61 -0.71 -3.16
C TYR A 176 4.30 -1.25 -2.57
N TRP A 177 3.54 -2.03 -3.35
CA TRP A 177 2.24 -2.55 -2.92
C TRP A 177 2.37 -3.47 -1.70
N HIS A 178 3.36 -4.36 -1.72
CA HIS A 178 3.66 -5.24 -0.59
C HIS A 178 4.06 -4.46 0.67
N PHE A 179 4.79 -3.36 0.52
CA PHE A 179 5.14 -2.50 1.64
C PHE A 179 3.89 -1.85 2.24
N VAL A 180 2.99 -1.31 1.40
CA VAL A 180 1.73 -0.72 1.86
C VAL A 180 0.91 -1.77 2.63
N ASP A 181 0.77 -2.98 2.09
CA ASP A 181 0.07 -4.08 2.77
C ASP A 181 0.73 -4.43 4.12
N LEU A 182 2.06 -4.47 4.17
CA LEU A 182 2.81 -4.74 5.40
C LEU A 182 2.54 -3.69 6.47
N VAL A 183 2.50 -2.40 6.11
CA VAL A 183 2.13 -1.34 7.04
C VAL A 183 0.71 -1.56 7.60
N TRP A 184 -0.24 -2.00 6.77
CA TRP A 184 -1.60 -2.30 7.24
C TRP A 184 -1.64 -3.46 8.24
N ILE A 185 -0.83 -4.50 8.03
CA ILE A 185 -0.72 -5.65 8.93
C ILE A 185 -0.28 -5.22 10.34
N PHE A 186 0.52 -4.15 10.46
CA PHE A 186 0.86 -3.57 11.76
C PHE A 186 -0.20 -2.59 12.27
N LEU A 187 -0.81 -1.77 11.39
CA LEU A 187 -1.86 -0.82 11.78
C LEU A 187 -3.08 -1.51 12.38
N PHE A 188 -3.53 -2.61 11.77
CA PHE A 188 -4.76 -3.29 12.18
C PHE A 188 -4.68 -3.76 13.65
N PRO A 189 -3.70 -4.58 14.09
CA PRO A 189 -3.60 -4.96 15.49
C PRO A 189 -3.36 -3.76 16.41
N SER A 190 -2.51 -2.81 16.02
CA SER A 190 -2.16 -1.67 16.88
C SER A 190 -3.34 -0.75 17.19
N LEU A 191 -4.26 -0.54 16.26
CA LEU A 191 -5.38 0.39 16.44
C LEU A 191 -6.70 -0.30 16.83
N TYR A 192 -6.92 -1.54 16.40
CA TYR A 192 -8.19 -2.25 16.57
C TYR A 192 -8.19 -3.31 17.67
N LEU A 193 -7.03 -3.92 17.97
CA LEU A 193 -6.95 -5.06 18.90
C LEU A 193 -6.21 -4.71 20.19
N LEU A 194 -5.12 -3.95 20.08
CA LEU A 194 -4.39 -3.43 21.21
C LEU A 194 -5.09 -2.17 21.69
#